data_AF-A0A533UKP8-F1
#
_entry.id   AF-A0A533UKP8-F1
#
_cell.length_a   1.000
_cell.length_b   1.000
_cell.length_c   1.000
_cell.angle_alpha   90.00
_cell.angle_beta   90.00
_cell.angle_gamma   90.00
#
_symmetry.space_group_name_H-M   'P 1'
#
loop_
_entity.id
_entity.type
_entity.pdbx_description
1 polymer ?
#
loop_
_entity_poly.entity_id
_entity_poly.type
_entity_poly.pdbx_seq_one_letter_code
_entity_poly.pdbx_strand_id
1 'polypeptide(L)'
;MTGLFSLASTSSETSPIVIYRDSYSPTSIVHIVINAPDFNSNPYAIDTIGDDPENKIIVATRENSISYRLVETGTDTGVFAGYVILSGTTSTCSPVCGPTNGYLAASGDDAITVSFTYTKDRTITSTMRSEQSKINERTTPEFGPLAGLVITMSIIGVVVCSRRFVKN
;
A
#
# COMPACT_ATOMS: atom_id res chain seq x y z
N MET A 1 -16.11 -14.35 -27.93
CA MET A 1 -16.23 -14.44 -26.47
C MET A 1 -15.52 -13.25 -25.87
N THR A 2 -16.26 -12.18 -25.59
CA THR A 2 -15.74 -10.94 -24.99
C THR A 2 -15.56 -11.16 -23.49
N GLY A 3 -14.32 -11.31 -23.04
CA GLY A 3 -14.00 -11.35 -21.63
C GLY A 3 -14.16 -9.96 -21.01
N LEU A 4 -15.22 -9.77 -20.23
CA LEU A 4 -15.33 -8.65 -19.31
C LEU A 4 -14.27 -8.85 -18.23
N PHE A 5 -13.23 -8.03 -18.24
CA PHE A 5 -12.38 -7.86 -17.07
C PHE A 5 -13.20 -7.15 -16.01
N SER A 6 -13.76 -7.93 -15.08
CA SER A 6 -14.35 -7.39 -13.86
C SER A 6 -13.19 -6.90 -12.99
N LEU A 7 -12.89 -5.59 -13.07
CA LEU A 7 -12.15 -4.90 -12.03
C LEU A 7 -13.04 -4.94 -10.79
N ALA A 8 -12.74 -5.84 -9.86
CA ALA A 8 -13.30 -5.80 -8.52
C ALA A 8 -12.72 -4.58 -7.80
N SER A 9 -13.25 -3.39 -8.12
CA SER A 9 -13.20 -2.26 -7.21
C SER A 9 -14.16 -2.62 -6.07
N THR A 10 -13.64 -3.18 -4.99
CA THR A 10 -14.40 -3.36 -3.76
C THR A 10 -14.92 -1.98 -3.36
N SER A 11 -16.24 -1.83 -3.45
CA SER A 11 -16.98 -0.62 -3.11
C SER A 11 -16.57 -0.11 -1.73
N SER A 12 -15.85 1.00 -1.69
CA SER A 12 -16.09 1.99 -0.65
C SER A 12 -16.76 3.14 -1.37
N GLU A 13 -18.08 3.30 -1.18
CA GLU A 13 -18.63 4.64 -0.97
C GLU A 13 -17.57 5.40 -0.17
N THR A 14 -16.95 6.42 -0.76
CA THR A 14 -15.59 6.88 -0.41
C THR A 14 -15.47 7.09 1.10
N SER A 15 -14.90 6.11 1.81
CA SER A 15 -14.71 6.22 3.25
C SER A 15 -13.85 7.46 3.47
N PRO A 16 -14.23 8.37 4.37
CA PRO A 16 -13.42 9.55 4.61
C PRO A 16 -12.05 9.20 5.22
N ILE A 17 -11.85 7.95 5.67
CA ILE A 17 -10.57 7.44 6.16
C ILE A 17 -9.84 6.69 5.04
N VAL A 18 -8.70 7.22 4.64
CA VAL A 18 -7.75 6.62 3.70
C VAL A 18 -6.50 6.16 4.46
N ILE A 19 -6.07 4.93 4.20
CA ILE A 19 -4.87 4.33 4.80
C ILE A 19 -3.99 3.82 3.66
N TYR A 20 -2.70 4.17 3.67
CA TYR A 20 -1.76 3.73 2.64
C TYR A 20 -0.33 3.59 3.16
N ARG A 21 0.54 2.98 2.35
CA ARG A 21 1.99 2.91 2.56
C ARG A 21 2.69 3.38 1.29
N ASP A 22 3.77 4.15 1.41
CA ASP A 22 4.58 4.46 0.25
C ASP A 22 5.45 3.25 -0.12
N SER A 23 5.60 2.97 -1.41
CA SER A 23 6.54 1.95 -1.90
C SER A 23 8.00 2.31 -1.69
N TYR A 24 8.29 3.59 -1.40
CA TYR A 24 9.63 4.14 -1.22
C TYR A 24 9.99 4.45 0.25
N SER A 25 9.01 4.41 1.16
CA SER A 25 9.23 4.55 2.60
C SER A 25 9.54 3.18 3.21
N PRO A 26 10.16 3.10 4.41
CA PRO A 26 10.25 1.85 5.13
C PRO A 26 8.87 1.20 5.22
N THR A 27 8.77 -0.10 4.97
CA THR A 27 7.49 -0.87 4.97
C THR A 27 6.72 -0.77 6.29
N SER A 28 7.39 -0.27 7.33
CA SER A 28 6.88 0.01 8.66
C SER A 28 6.07 1.30 8.77
N ILE A 29 6.18 2.27 7.86
CA ILE A 29 5.42 3.53 7.96
C ILE A 29 4.06 3.36 7.28
N VAL A 30 3.01 3.75 7.98
CA VAL A 30 1.63 3.66 7.50
C VAL A 30 0.98 5.03 7.65
N HIS A 31 0.58 5.60 6.52
CA HIS A 31 -0.04 6.91 6.44
C HIS A 31 -1.55 6.80 6.63
N ILE A 32 -2.09 7.78 7.33
CA ILE A 32 -3.50 7.90 7.64
C ILE A 32 -3.94 9.29 7.21
N VAL A 33 -5.01 9.36 6.44
CA VAL A 33 -5.66 10.61 6.03
C VAL A 33 -7.14 10.50 6.33
N ILE A 34 -7.70 11.52 6.97
CA ILE A 34 -9.12 11.64 7.25
C ILE A 34 -9.65 12.94 6.65
N ASN A 35 -10.63 12.84 5.75
CA ASN A 35 -11.40 13.97 5.27
C ASN A 35 -12.55 14.25 6.26
N ALA A 36 -12.40 15.28 7.08
CA ALA A 36 -13.36 15.65 8.13
C ALA A 36 -13.64 17.17 8.14
N PRO A 37 -14.34 17.71 7.13
CA PRO A 37 -14.63 19.15 7.05
C PRO A 37 -15.36 19.71 8.28
N ASP A 38 -16.19 18.90 8.94
CA ASP A 38 -16.93 19.30 10.14
C ASP A 38 -16.02 19.63 11.35
N PHE A 39 -14.75 19.21 11.31
CA PHE A 39 -13.75 19.46 12.36
C PHE A 39 -12.80 20.60 12.01
N ASN A 40 -12.88 21.18 10.81
CA ASN A 40 -12.17 22.41 10.43
C ASN A 40 -12.92 23.61 11.03
N SER A 41 -12.53 23.99 12.23
CA SER A 41 -13.23 24.95 13.08
C SER A 41 -12.67 26.36 12.92
N ASN A 42 -11.38 26.49 12.59
CA ASN A 42 -10.73 27.78 12.44
C ASN A 42 -10.05 27.91 11.06
N PRO A 43 -10.58 28.75 10.16
CA PRO A 43 -10.04 28.91 8.80
C PRO A 43 -8.65 29.57 8.75
N TYR A 44 -8.13 30.05 9.89
CA TYR A 44 -6.82 30.71 9.99
C TYR A 44 -5.83 29.95 10.88
N ALA A 45 -6.19 28.77 11.38
CA ALA A 45 -5.30 27.94 12.20
C ALA A 45 -5.24 26.52 11.65
N ILE A 46 -4.24 25.78 12.13
CA ILE A 46 -4.13 24.33 11.89
C ILE A 46 -4.86 23.64 13.03
N ASP A 47 -5.94 22.92 12.70
CA ASP A 47 -6.73 22.19 13.69
C ASP A 47 -6.18 20.76 13.93
N THR A 48 -6.60 20.15 15.05
CA THR A 48 -6.26 18.76 15.39
C THR A 48 -7.51 17.95 15.73
N ILE A 49 -7.45 16.65 15.45
CA ILE A 49 -8.52 15.68 15.77
C ILE A 49 -7.94 14.46 16.47
N GLY A 50 -8.77 13.76 17.26
CA GLY A 50 -8.37 12.55 18.00
C GLY A 50 -7.88 12.78 19.43
N ASP A 51 -7.71 14.05 19.84
CA ASP A 51 -7.32 14.43 21.21
C ASP A 51 -8.47 14.38 22.22
N ASP A 52 -9.70 14.52 21.73
CA ASP A 52 -10.91 14.58 22.53
C ASP A 52 -11.44 13.16 22.81
N PRO A 53 -11.78 12.81 24.08
CA PRO A 53 -12.40 11.53 24.40
C PRO A 53 -13.72 11.26 23.66
N GLU A 54 -14.45 12.30 23.24
CA GLU A 54 -15.71 12.21 22.48
C GLU A 54 -15.47 12.03 20.97
N ASN A 55 -14.30 12.45 20.46
CA ASN A 55 -13.94 12.38 19.05
C ASN A 55 -12.58 11.70 18.83
N LYS A 56 -12.41 10.52 19.43
CA LYS A 56 -11.13 9.80 19.46
C LYS A 56 -10.82 9.10 18.14
N ILE A 57 -9.53 9.03 17.82
CA ILE A 57 -9.00 8.16 16.76
C ILE A 57 -8.23 7.04 17.42
N ILE A 58 -8.53 5.80 17.04
CA ILE A 58 -7.80 4.61 17.46
C ILE A 58 -7.17 3.96 16.24
N VAL A 59 -5.87 3.69 16.33
CA VAL A 59 -5.13 2.92 15.34
C VAL A 59 -4.80 1.57 15.96
N ALA A 60 -5.21 0.49 15.30
CA ALA A 60 -5.12 -0.86 15.82
C ALA A 60 -4.58 -1.84 14.80
N THR A 61 -3.83 -2.81 15.30
CA THR A 61 -3.48 -4.07 14.64
C THR A 61 -4.18 -5.20 15.37
N ARG A 62 -3.86 -6.46 15.03
CA ARG A 62 -4.36 -7.61 15.79
C ARG A 62 -3.72 -7.69 17.19
N GLU A 63 -2.53 -7.13 17.33
CA GLU A 63 -1.63 -7.28 18.48
C GLU A 63 -1.92 -6.21 19.52
N ASN A 64 -2.15 -4.96 19.09
CA ASN A 64 -2.41 -3.86 20.01
C ASN A 64 -3.14 -2.68 19.34
N SER A 65 -3.45 -1.66 20.14
CA SER A 65 -4.05 -0.41 19.69
C SER A 65 -3.50 0.79 20.44
N ILE A 66 -3.48 1.95 19.79
CA ILE A 66 -3.08 3.24 20.38
C ILE A 66 -4.12 4.32 20.08
N SER A 67 -4.30 5.23 21.04
CA SER A 67 -4.99 6.50 20.82
C SER A 67 -4.11 7.44 20.01
N TYR A 68 -4.69 8.10 19.02
CA TYR A 68 -3.95 8.84 18.01
C TYR A 68 -4.54 10.21 17.74
N ARG A 69 -3.68 11.17 17.41
CA ARG A 69 -4.03 12.51 16.95
C ARG A 69 -3.58 12.67 15.50
N LEU A 70 -4.41 13.30 14.68
CA LEU A 70 -4.03 13.79 13.36
C LEU A 70 -4.05 15.32 13.34
N VAL A 71 -3.27 15.90 12.45
CA VAL A 71 -3.14 17.34 12.29
C VAL A 71 -3.62 17.73 10.90
N GLU A 72 -4.31 18.86 10.80
CA GLU A 72 -4.77 19.40 9.54
C GLU A 72 -3.61 19.67 8.57
N THR A 73 -3.79 19.33 7.29
CA THR A 73 -2.73 19.42 6.27
C THR A 73 -2.40 20.86 5.86
N GLY A 74 -3.27 21.80 6.19
CA GLY A 74 -3.15 23.23 5.94
C GLY A 74 -4.36 23.93 6.55
N THR A 75 -4.31 25.25 6.66
CA THR A 75 -5.45 26.03 7.17
C THR A 75 -6.65 25.87 6.25
N ASP A 76 -7.84 25.65 6.82
CA ASP A 76 -9.11 25.59 6.09
C ASP A 76 -9.20 24.46 5.05
N THR A 77 -8.53 23.32 5.28
CA THR A 77 -8.55 22.19 4.34
C THR A 77 -9.62 21.16 4.69
N GLY A 78 -9.93 20.99 5.98
CA GLY A 78 -10.77 19.88 6.45
C GLY A 78 -10.15 18.49 6.25
N VAL A 79 -8.86 18.42 5.90
CA VAL A 79 -8.13 17.17 5.67
C VAL A 79 -7.03 17.03 6.72
N PHE A 80 -7.07 15.94 7.47
CA PHE A 80 -6.18 15.67 8.59
C PHE A 80 -5.29 14.47 8.27
N ALA A 81 -4.00 14.56 8.57
CA ALA A 81 -3.03 13.54 8.21
C ALA A 81 -2.01 13.25 9.31
N GLY A 82 -1.41 12.06 9.20
CA GLY A 82 -0.37 11.56 10.07
C GLY A 82 0.13 10.18 9.63
N TYR A 83 1.08 9.61 10.37
CA TYR A 83 1.57 8.26 10.13
C TYR A 83 1.99 7.54 11.41
N VAL A 84 1.70 6.25 11.49
CA VAL A 84 2.16 5.36 12.55
C VAL A 84 3.33 4.51 12.06
N ILE A 85 4.18 4.06 12.99
CA ILE A 85 5.31 3.18 12.70
C ILE A 85 5.01 1.78 13.24
N LEU A 86 4.96 0.79 12.37
CA LEU A 86 4.84 -0.62 12.75
C LEU A 86 6.17 -1.13 13.33
N SER A 87 6.10 -1.79 14.48
CA SER A 87 7.24 -2.30 15.22
C SER A 87 6.89 -3.59 15.94
N GLY A 88 7.84 -4.19 16.67
CA GLY A 88 7.58 -5.29 17.61
C GLY A 88 7.04 -4.83 18.96
N THR A 89 6.96 -3.52 19.20
CA THR A 89 6.49 -2.91 20.45
C THR A 89 5.44 -1.84 20.18
N THR A 90 4.62 -1.53 21.19
CA THR A 90 3.63 -0.46 21.14
C THR A 90 4.03 0.68 22.06
N SER A 91 3.88 1.92 21.58
CA SER A 91 4.11 3.12 22.38
C SER A 91 3.10 3.28 23.50
N THR A 92 3.57 3.70 24.66
CA THR A 92 2.73 4.24 25.73
C THR A 92 2.48 5.73 25.46
N CYS A 93 1.28 6.07 25.00
CA CYS A 93 0.90 7.45 24.71
C CYS A 93 0.51 8.19 26.00
N SER A 94 0.88 9.47 26.13
CA SER A 94 0.47 10.33 27.24
C SER A 94 0.27 11.78 26.75
N PRO A 95 -0.96 12.26 26.56
CA PRO A 95 -2.22 11.51 26.59
C PRO A 95 -2.48 10.68 25.31
N VAL A 96 -1.99 11.14 24.14
CA VAL A 96 -2.21 10.50 22.82
C VAL A 96 -0.94 10.57 21.97
N CYS A 97 -0.78 9.62 21.05
CA CYS A 97 0.30 9.61 20.07
C CYS A 97 -0.09 10.42 18.82
N GLY A 98 0.85 10.60 17.90
CA GLY A 98 0.66 11.31 16.64
C GLY A 98 1.05 12.79 16.66
N PRO A 99 1.08 13.45 15.49
CA PRO A 99 0.66 12.92 14.18
C PRO A 99 1.71 12.10 13.43
N THR A 100 2.97 12.15 13.85
CA THR A 100 4.12 11.58 13.10
C THR A 100 5.03 10.71 13.99
N ASN A 101 4.45 10.19 15.07
CA ASN A 101 5.13 9.32 16.02
C ASN A 101 4.19 8.18 16.45
N GLY A 102 4.66 7.35 17.37
CA GLY A 102 3.91 6.20 17.86
C GLY A 102 4.32 4.94 17.14
N TYR A 103 4.81 3.99 17.92
CA TYR A 103 5.04 2.62 17.50
C TYR A 103 3.80 1.79 17.78
N LEU A 104 3.43 0.94 16.83
CA LEU A 104 2.33 0.00 16.97
C LEU A 104 2.85 -1.41 16.73
N ALA A 105 2.62 -2.31 17.69
CA ALA A 105 3.05 -3.70 17.54
C ALA A 105 2.33 -4.33 16.34
N ALA A 106 3.08 -4.97 15.45
CA ALA A 106 2.55 -5.68 14.29
C ALA A 106 3.47 -6.85 13.91
N SER A 107 2.90 -7.85 13.25
CA SER A 107 3.53 -9.11 12.89
C SER A 107 3.00 -9.65 11.56
N GLY A 108 3.88 -10.20 10.70
CA GLY A 108 3.46 -10.86 9.45
C GLY A 108 2.47 -10.01 8.62
N ASP A 109 1.25 -10.52 8.49
CA ASP A 109 0.24 -10.08 7.52
C ASP A 109 -0.83 -9.17 8.15
N ASP A 110 -0.52 -8.56 9.30
CA ASP A 110 -1.54 -7.88 10.10
C ASP A 110 -2.25 -6.76 9.34
N ALA A 111 -3.58 -6.76 9.52
CA ALA A 111 -4.43 -5.70 9.05
C ALA A 111 -4.32 -4.51 10.00
N ILE A 112 -4.26 -3.31 9.42
CA ILE A 112 -4.28 -2.07 10.16
C ILE A 112 -5.68 -1.51 10.07
N THR A 113 -6.26 -1.24 11.23
CA THR A 113 -7.59 -0.67 11.36
C THR A 113 -7.46 0.71 11.97
N VAL A 114 -8.09 1.70 11.34
CA VAL A 114 -8.23 3.05 11.89
C VAL A 114 -9.72 3.27 12.11
N SER A 115 -10.09 3.60 13.34
CA SER A 115 -11.44 4.03 13.68
C SER A 115 -11.44 5.47 14.15
N PHE A 116 -12.46 6.21 13.73
CA PHE A 116 -12.69 7.58 14.15
C PHE A 116 -14.14 7.73 14.64
N THR A 117 -14.28 8.11 15.90
CA THR A 117 -15.58 8.41 16.51
C THR A 117 -15.97 9.85 16.17
N TYR A 118 -17.02 10.03 15.37
CA TYR A 118 -17.67 11.30 15.08
C TYR A 118 -18.79 11.51 16.09
N THR A 119 -18.60 12.36 17.10
CA THR A 119 -19.56 12.55 18.20
C THR A 119 -19.86 11.25 18.96
N LYS A 120 -20.61 11.31 20.06
CA LYS A 120 -20.76 10.15 20.98
C LYS A 120 -21.31 8.86 20.36
N ASP A 121 -22.01 8.93 19.21
CA ASP A 121 -22.81 7.81 18.71
C ASP A 121 -22.43 7.27 17.32
N ARG A 122 -21.42 7.84 16.65
CA ARG A 122 -21.00 7.35 15.32
C ARG A 122 -19.53 7.06 15.30
N THR A 123 -19.16 5.85 14.89
CA THR A 123 -17.77 5.50 14.63
C THR A 123 -17.68 4.96 13.23
N ILE A 124 -16.78 5.54 12.44
CA ILE A 124 -16.40 5.00 11.15
C ILE A 124 -15.07 4.26 11.29
N THR A 125 -14.91 3.22 10.48
CA THR A 125 -13.75 2.35 10.56
C THR A 125 -13.29 2.01 9.15
N SER A 126 -11.99 2.09 8.92
CA SER A 126 -11.33 1.66 7.69
C SER A 126 -10.23 0.67 8.02
N THR A 127 -10.03 -0.33 7.17
CA THR A 127 -9.04 -1.38 7.37
C THR A 127 -8.21 -1.56 6.12
N MET A 128 -6.89 -1.46 6.25
CA MET A 128 -5.93 -1.80 5.22
C MET A 128 -5.31 -3.16 5.54
N ARG A 129 -5.44 -4.10 4.61
CA ARG A 129 -4.67 -5.35 4.66
C ARG A 129 -3.40 -5.17 3.84
N SER A 130 -2.34 -5.88 4.20
CA SER A 130 -1.18 -5.99 3.32
C SER A 130 -1.66 -6.65 2.02
N GLU A 131 -1.77 -5.89 0.94
CA GLU A 131 -1.81 -6.50 -0.38
C GLU A 131 -0.43 -7.10 -0.61
N GLN A 132 -0.30 -8.38 -0.32
CA GLN A 132 0.68 -9.19 -1.02
C GLN A 132 0.31 -9.06 -2.50
N SER A 133 0.96 -8.13 -3.22
CA SER A 133 1.09 -8.28 -4.65
C SER A 133 1.61 -9.70 -4.83
N LYS A 134 0.76 -10.60 -5.32
CA LYS A 134 1.25 -11.82 -5.93
C LYS A 134 2.17 -11.30 -7.02
N ILE A 135 3.47 -11.33 -6.75
CA ILE A 135 4.43 -11.53 -7.81
C ILE A 135 3.84 -12.70 -8.60
N ASN A 136 3.38 -12.43 -9.82
CA ASN A 136 3.43 -13.48 -10.80
C ASN A 136 4.90 -13.89 -10.76
N GLU A 137 5.20 -15.02 -10.13
CA GLU A 137 6.33 -15.83 -10.49
C GLU A 137 6.21 -16.00 -11.99
N ARG A 138 6.84 -15.09 -12.74
CA ARG A 138 7.19 -15.39 -14.10
C ARG A 138 8.24 -16.47 -13.94
N THR A 139 7.75 -17.69 -14.01
CA THR A 139 8.51 -18.90 -14.24
C THR A 139 9.75 -18.51 -15.02
N THR A 140 10.90 -18.64 -14.38
CA THR A 140 12.18 -18.72 -15.07
C THR A 140 11.94 -19.61 -16.28
N PRO A 141 12.09 -19.12 -17.52
CA PRO A 141 12.05 -20.04 -18.64
C PRO A 141 13.24 -20.96 -18.42
N GLU A 142 12.97 -22.22 -18.07
CA GLU A 142 13.95 -23.28 -18.25
C GLU A 142 14.21 -23.29 -19.76
N PHE A 143 15.34 -22.72 -20.17
CA PHE A 143 15.89 -23.12 -21.45
C PHE A 143 16.43 -24.52 -21.20
N GLY A 144 15.55 -25.51 -21.44
CA GLY A 144 16.00 -26.87 -21.67
C GLY A 144 17.13 -26.86 -22.72
N PRO A 145 18.05 -27.83 -22.71
CA PRO A 145 19.34 -27.81 -23.42
C PRO A 145 19.25 -27.78 -24.97
N LEU A 146 18.11 -27.42 -25.55
CA LEU A 146 17.84 -27.41 -26.99
C LEU A 146 17.29 -26.09 -27.52
N ALA A 147 17.11 -25.05 -26.69
CA ALA A 147 16.69 -23.74 -27.17
C ALA A 147 17.89 -22.93 -27.71
N GLY A 148 18.37 -23.35 -28.88
CA GLY A 148 19.47 -22.69 -29.58
C GLY A 148 19.64 -23.19 -31.01
N LEU A 149 18.56 -23.23 -31.81
CA LEU A 149 18.71 -23.46 -33.26
C LEU A 149 17.60 -22.82 -34.10
N VAL A 150 17.74 -21.53 -34.41
CA VAL A 150 17.27 -20.93 -35.67
C VAL A 150 18.03 -19.58 -35.79
N ILE A 151 18.90 -19.25 -36.76
CA ILE A 151 19.18 -19.75 -38.11
C ILE A 151 20.65 -19.35 -38.42
N THR A 152 21.55 -20.29 -38.73
CA THR A 152 22.84 -20.00 -39.38
C THR A 152 22.91 -20.70 -40.73
N MET A 153 22.23 -20.15 -41.73
CA MET A 153 22.38 -20.53 -43.15
C MET A 153 22.75 -19.24 -43.91
N SER A 154 23.72 -19.14 -44.80
CA SER A 154 24.81 -19.98 -45.30
C SER A 154 25.53 -19.10 -46.31
N ILE A 155 26.74 -18.58 -46.03
CA ILE A 155 27.63 -18.12 -47.09
C ILE A 155 29.08 -18.31 -46.61
N ILE A 156 29.74 -19.38 -47.06
CA ILE A 156 31.12 -19.38 -47.57
C ILE A 156 31.23 -20.66 -48.42
N GLY A 157 31.41 -20.47 -49.72
CA GLY A 157 31.53 -21.57 -50.68
C GLY A 157 31.78 -21.13 -52.12
N VAL A 158 32.24 -19.89 -52.35
CA VAL A 158 32.98 -19.59 -53.59
C VAL A 158 34.45 -19.60 -53.19
N VAL A 159 35.09 -20.75 -53.37
CA VAL A 159 36.51 -20.98 -53.71
C VAL A 159 36.78 -22.48 -53.50
N VAL A 160 36.86 -23.19 -54.63
CA VAL A 160 37.59 -24.45 -54.86
C VAL A 160 36.98 -25.74 -54.29
N CYS A 161 36.17 -26.41 -55.11
CA CYS A 161 36.57 -27.70 -55.65
C CYS A 161 35.75 -28.04 -56.91
N SER A 162 36.27 -27.63 -58.05
CA SER A 162 36.12 -28.41 -59.26
C SER A 162 36.57 -29.85 -58.98
N ARG A 163 35.63 -30.79 -58.82
CA ARG A 163 35.74 -32.19 -59.26
C ARG A 163 34.45 -32.98 -59.02
N ARG A 164 33.84 -33.34 -60.16
CA ARG A 164 33.20 -34.63 -60.45
C ARG A 164 31.79 -34.87 -59.89
N PHE A 165 30.85 -34.36 -60.68
CA PHE A 165 29.69 -35.08 -61.20
C PHE A 165 29.81 -36.62 -61.19
N VAL A 166 28.76 -37.24 -60.63
CA VAL A 166 27.98 -38.39 -61.15
C VAL A 166 28.54 -39.82 -61.05
N LYS A 167 27.77 -40.64 -60.32
CA LYS A 167 27.32 -42.02 -60.62
C LYS A 167 26.08 -42.27 -59.72
N ASN A 168 24.97 -42.86 -60.15
CA ASN A 168 24.73 -43.89 -61.15
C ASN A 168 23.80 -43.47 -62.28
#